data_AF-A0A7C0VV74-F1
#
_entry.id   AF-A0A7C0VV74-F1
#
_cell.length_a   1.000
_cell.length_b   1.000
_cell.length_c   1.000
_cell.angle_alpha   90.00
_cell.angle_beta   90.00
_cell.angle_gamma   90.00
#
_symmetry.space_group_name_H-M   'P 1'
#
loop_
_entity.id
_entity.type
_entity.pdbx_description
1 polymer ?
#
loop_
_entity_poly.entity_id
_entity_poly.type
_entity_poly.pdbx_seq_one_letter_code
_entity_poly.pdbx_strand_id
1 'polypeptide(L)'
;LLVGAVIMTISQTFAWSVIGEVLIGAGMGVNNAAVFKLVPLYVPDYVGGTSGWVGGLGALGGFAVPPLLGYFVAKQGSVGYAHGMVVYVVLAVISLLLAVLLRQVRPKEALPA
;
A
#
# COMPACT_ATOMS: atom_id res chain seq x y z
N LEU A 1 -4.54 5.28 -3.58
CA LEU A 1 -3.19 4.70 -3.71
C LEU A 1 -2.90 4.23 -5.14
N LEU A 2 -3.46 3.12 -5.64
CA LEU A 2 -3.13 2.60 -7.00
C LEU A 2 -3.24 3.68 -8.09
N VAL A 3 -4.39 4.37 -8.16
CA VAL A 3 -4.63 5.43 -9.15
C VAL A 3 -3.58 6.56 -9.02
N GLY A 4 -3.31 7.02 -7.81
CA GLY A 4 -2.30 8.06 -7.55
C GLY A 4 -0.88 7.61 -7.94
N ALA A 5 -0.53 6.36 -7.68
CA ALA A 5 0.77 5.79 -8.05
C ALA A 5 0.94 5.66 -9.57
N VAL A 6 -0.12 5.29 -10.30
CA VAL A 6 -0.11 5.28 -11.76
C VAL A 6 0.07 6.69 -12.32
N ILE A 7 -0.68 7.67 -11.80
CA ILE A 7 -0.55 9.09 -12.20
C ILE A 7 0.88 9.59 -11.95
N MET A 8 1.45 9.29 -10.78
CA MET A 8 2.82 9.67 -10.44
C MET A 8 3.87 9.04 -11.36
N THR A 9 3.67 7.78 -11.76
CA THR A 9 4.63 7.04 -12.60
C THR A 9 4.77 7.67 -14.00
N ILE A 10 3.69 8.25 -14.52
CA ILE A 10 3.66 8.90 -15.85
C ILE A 10 3.74 10.43 -15.79
N SER A 11 3.79 11.01 -14.59
CA SER A 11 3.73 12.46 -14.40
C SER A 11 5.01 13.14 -14.90
N GLN A 12 4.83 14.18 -15.73
CA GLN A 12 5.91 15.03 -16.23
C GLN A 12 5.74 16.50 -15.81
N THR A 13 4.70 16.81 -15.03
CA THR A 13 4.34 18.17 -14.67
C THR A 13 4.01 18.26 -13.18
N PHE A 14 4.42 19.35 -12.54
CA PHE A 14 4.24 19.57 -11.11
C PHE A 14 2.78 19.35 -10.63
N ALA A 15 1.79 19.89 -11.36
CA ALA A 15 0.38 19.76 -11.00
C ALA A 15 -0.09 18.29 -10.94
N TRP A 16 0.27 17.48 -11.94
CA TRP A 16 -0.07 16.06 -11.97
C TRP A 16 0.61 15.28 -10.84
N SER A 17 1.85 15.64 -10.50
CA SER A 17 2.56 15.02 -9.39
C SER A 17 1.89 15.33 -8.04
N VAL A 18 1.47 16.58 -7.82
CA VAL A 18 0.76 16.95 -6.59
C VAL A 18 -0.55 16.18 -6.45
N ILE A 19 -1.34 16.09 -7.53
CA ILE A 19 -2.59 15.32 -7.52
C ILE A 19 -2.32 13.84 -7.23
N GLY A 20 -1.32 13.27 -7.89
CA GLY A 20 -0.91 11.88 -7.67
C GLY A 20 -0.50 11.60 -6.21
N GLU A 21 0.35 12.45 -5.64
CA GLU A 21 0.83 12.33 -4.26
C GLU A 21 -0.32 12.43 -3.24
N VAL A 22 -1.24 13.38 -3.41
CA VAL A 22 -2.43 13.50 -2.55
C VAL A 22 -3.27 12.23 -2.58
N LEU A 23 -3.48 11.63 -3.77
CA LEU A 23 -4.22 10.37 -3.92
C LEU A 23 -3.49 9.15 -3.34
N ILE A 24 -2.15 9.17 -3.36
CA ILE A 24 -1.33 8.16 -2.68
C ILE A 24 -1.54 8.32 -1.16
N GLY A 25 -1.29 9.49 -0.61
CA GLY A 25 -1.40 9.77 0.83
C GLY A 25 -2.80 9.46 1.38
N ALA A 26 -3.85 9.93 0.71
CA ALA A 26 -5.23 9.63 1.10
C ALA A 26 -5.50 8.11 1.07
N GLY A 27 -5.06 7.42 0.03
CA GLY A 27 -5.23 5.96 -0.06
C GLY A 27 -4.43 5.19 0.97
N MET A 28 -3.21 5.62 1.29
CA MET A 28 -2.41 5.03 2.38
C MET A 28 -3.12 5.17 3.72
N GLY A 29 -3.67 6.36 4.02
CA GLY A 29 -4.42 6.62 5.25
C GLY A 29 -5.63 5.70 5.39
N VAL A 30 -6.45 5.60 4.33
CA VAL A 30 -7.63 4.71 4.31
C VAL A 30 -7.23 3.25 4.51
N ASN A 31 -6.18 2.79 3.83
CA ASN A 31 -5.71 1.41 3.94
C ASN A 31 -5.21 1.09 5.35
N ASN A 32 -4.45 1.99 5.97
CA ASN A 32 -3.98 1.81 7.35
C ASN A 32 -5.15 1.71 8.33
N ALA A 33 -6.13 2.62 8.22
CA ALA A 33 -7.33 2.58 9.05
C ALA A 33 -8.13 1.27 8.85
N ALA A 34 -8.26 0.80 7.61
CA ALA A 34 -8.95 -0.45 7.30
C ALA A 34 -8.24 -1.65 7.94
N VAL A 35 -6.92 -1.77 7.82
CA VAL A 35 -6.17 -2.90 8.39
C VAL A 35 -6.34 -2.92 9.92
N PHE A 36 -6.14 -1.80 10.60
CA PHE A 36 -6.27 -1.74 12.06
C PHE A 36 -7.71 -1.92 12.56
N LYS A 37 -8.72 -1.65 11.72
CA LYS A 37 -10.12 -2.01 12.01
C LYS A 37 -10.38 -3.51 11.83
N LEU A 38 -9.76 -4.16 10.84
CA LEU A 38 -9.99 -5.56 10.53
C LEU A 38 -9.33 -6.50 11.55
N VAL A 39 -8.21 -6.12 12.16
CA VAL A 39 -7.52 -6.93 13.17
C VAL A 39 -8.45 -7.33 14.34
N PRO A 40 -9.04 -6.39 15.10
CA PRO A 40 -9.94 -6.75 16.20
C PRO A 40 -11.25 -7.40 15.73
N LEU A 41 -11.66 -7.17 14.48
CA LEU A 41 -12.86 -7.79 13.91
C LEU A 41 -12.66 -9.30 13.66
N TYR A 42 -11.48 -9.71 13.18
CA TYR A 42 -11.23 -11.10 12.78
C TYR A 42 -10.54 -11.96 13.85
N VAL A 43 -9.79 -11.35 14.76
CA VAL A 43 -9.07 -12.05 15.83
C VAL A 43 -9.21 -11.30 17.15
N PRO A 44 -10.44 -11.25 17.71
CA PRO A 44 -10.74 -10.47 18.92
C PRO A 44 -9.97 -10.98 20.16
N ASP A 45 -9.66 -12.28 20.22
CA ASP A 45 -8.96 -12.86 21.37
C ASP A 45 -7.44 -12.57 21.36
N TYR A 46 -6.88 -12.18 20.21
CA TYR A 46 -5.44 -12.03 19.99
C TYR A 46 -5.07 -10.72 19.27
N VAL A 47 -5.74 -9.62 19.62
CA VAL A 47 -5.54 -8.31 18.96
C VAL A 47 -4.11 -7.80 19.10
N GLY A 48 -3.51 -7.89 20.31
CA GLY A 48 -2.16 -7.37 20.57
C GLY A 48 -1.06 -8.11 19.80
N GLY A 49 -1.14 -9.44 19.73
CA GLY A 49 -0.18 -10.24 18.95
C GLY A 49 -0.32 -9.98 17.45
N THR A 50 -1.55 -9.95 16.95
CA THR A 50 -1.82 -9.72 15.52
C THR A 50 -1.44 -8.31 15.08
N SER A 51 -1.74 -7.29 15.89
CA SER A 51 -1.35 -5.91 15.60
C SER A 51 0.18 -5.73 15.64
N GLY A 52 0.88 -6.47 16.50
CA GLY A 52 2.34 -6.56 16.50
C GLY A 52 2.90 -7.09 15.17
N TRP A 53 2.32 -8.18 14.65
CA TRP A 53 2.70 -8.72 13.33
C TRP A 53 2.43 -7.73 12.18
N VAL A 54 1.23 -7.13 12.17
CA VAL A 54 0.87 -6.10 11.17
C VAL A 54 1.83 -4.93 11.22
N GLY A 55 2.15 -4.42 12.42
CA GLY A 55 3.09 -3.33 12.63
C GLY A 55 4.51 -3.69 12.18
N GLY A 56 5.00 -4.89 12.51
CA GLY A 56 6.31 -5.38 12.11
C GLY A 56 6.47 -5.48 10.59
N LEU A 57 5.48 -6.05 9.89
CA LEU A 57 5.45 -6.10 8.43
C LEU A 57 5.34 -4.70 7.81
N GLY A 58 4.57 -3.80 8.42
CA GLY A 58 4.49 -2.40 8.02
C GLY A 58 5.84 -1.69 8.13
N ALA A 59 6.58 -1.89 9.22
CA ALA A 59 7.91 -1.33 9.42
C ALA A 59 8.93 -1.89 8.40
N LEU A 60 8.86 -3.18 8.09
CA LEU A 60 9.66 -3.78 7.02
C LEU A 60 9.40 -3.10 5.67
N GLY A 61 8.13 -2.86 5.32
CA GLY A 61 7.77 -2.12 4.11
C GLY A 61 8.33 -0.69 4.11
N GLY A 62 8.18 0.03 5.22
CA GLY A 62 8.72 1.38 5.40
C GLY A 62 10.25 1.45 5.30
N PHE A 63 10.95 0.38 5.68
CA PHE A 63 12.39 0.24 5.52
C PHE A 63 12.81 -0.16 4.10
N ALA A 64 12.10 -1.09 3.45
CA ALA A 64 12.50 -1.66 2.17
C ALA A 64 12.18 -0.76 0.97
N VAL A 65 11.09 0.02 1.02
CA VAL A 65 10.63 0.84 -0.10
C VAL A 65 11.57 2.03 -0.41
N PRO A 66 12.07 2.81 0.56
CA PRO A 66 12.96 3.95 0.26
C PRO A 66 14.26 3.57 -0.46
N PRO A 67 15.00 2.50 -0.07
CA PRO A 67 16.15 2.02 -0.83
C PRO A 67 15.80 1.61 -2.27
N LEU A 68 14.65 0.96 -2.47
CA LEU A 68 14.18 0.58 -3.82
C LEU A 68 13.92 1.82 -4.68
N LEU A 69 13.23 2.83 -4.13
CA LEU A 69 13.02 4.13 -4.81
C LEU A 69 14.37 4.80 -5.12
N GLY A 70 15.29 4.82 -4.15
CA GLY A 70 16.63 5.36 -4.31
C GLY A 70 17.42 4.67 -5.43
N TYR A 71 17.27 3.36 -5.61
CA TYR A 71 17.89 2.63 -6.71
C TYR A 71 17.40 3.09 -8.09
N PHE A 72 16.09 3.37 -8.25
CA PHE A 72 15.57 3.91 -9.51
C PHE A 72 16.15 5.30 -9.82
N VAL A 73 16.22 6.18 -8.81
CA VAL A 73 16.84 7.51 -8.93
C VAL A 73 18.33 7.40 -9.26
N ALA A 74 19.05 6.50 -8.59
CA ALA A 74 20.49 6.29 -8.82
C ALA A 74 20.79 5.84 -10.26
N LYS A 75 19.92 5.03 -10.88
CA LYS A 75 20.11 4.53 -12.25
C LYS A 75 19.60 5.47 -13.35
N GLN A 76 18.52 6.21 -13.09
CA GLN A 76 17.78 6.95 -14.13
C GLN A 76 17.81 8.46 -13.94
N GLY A 77 18.48 8.97 -12.89
CA GLY A 77 18.55 10.38 -12.57
C GLY A 77 17.18 10.95 -12.20
N SER A 78 16.86 12.14 -12.72
CA SER A 78 15.62 12.86 -12.41
C SER A 78 14.35 12.11 -12.81
N VAL A 79 14.38 11.33 -13.89
CA VAL A 79 13.23 10.51 -14.32
C VAL A 79 12.95 9.36 -13.33
N GLY A 80 13.97 8.93 -12.60
CA GLY A 80 13.86 7.88 -11.58
C GLY A 80 12.93 8.23 -10.43
N TYR A 81 12.67 9.51 -10.16
CA TYR A 81 11.68 9.93 -9.14
C TYR A 81 10.25 9.54 -9.53
N ALA A 82 9.88 9.70 -10.81
CA ALA A 82 8.57 9.29 -11.31
C ALA A 82 8.53 7.76 -11.48
N HIS A 83 9.52 7.17 -12.17
CA HIS A 83 9.55 5.74 -12.42
C HIS A 83 9.63 4.89 -11.14
N GLY A 84 10.27 5.39 -10.07
CA GLY A 84 10.31 4.71 -8.78
C GLY A 84 8.91 4.42 -8.20
N MET A 85 7.91 5.24 -8.53
CA MET A 85 6.54 5.07 -8.05
C MET A 85 5.86 3.81 -8.60
N VAL A 86 6.45 3.14 -9.61
CA VAL A 86 6.03 1.81 -10.06
C VAL A 86 6.07 0.77 -8.93
N VAL A 87 6.96 0.95 -7.94
CA VAL A 87 7.02 0.07 -6.75
C VAL A 87 5.67 0.07 -6.02
N TYR A 88 5.05 1.24 -5.84
CA TYR A 88 3.73 1.34 -5.23
C TYR A 88 2.62 0.79 -6.11
N VAL A 89 2.74 0.88 -7.44
CA VAL A 89 1.79 0.25 -8.37
C VAL A 89 1.80 -1.26 -8.20
N VAL A 90 2.99 -1.87 -8.24
CA VAL A 90 3.16 -3.33 -8.09
C VAL A 90 2.64 -3.81 -6.73
N LEU A 91 3.04 -3.14 -5.64
CA LEU A 91 2.57 -3.49 -4.29
C LEU A 91 1.04 -3.35 -4.17
N ALA A 92 0.45 -2.32 -4.77
CA ALA A 92 -0.99 -2.11 -4.76
C ALA A 92 -1.73 -3.21 -5.54
N VAL A 93 -1.23 -3.60 -6.71
CA VAL A 93 -1.81 -4.69 -7.50
C VAL A 93 -1.74 -6.01 -6.73
N ILE A 94 -0.59 -6.35 -6.16
CA ILE A 94 -0.44 -7.56 -5.34
C ILE A 94 -1.40 -7.54 -4.15
N SER A 95 -1.48 -6.43 -3.43
CA SER A 95 -2.39 -6.26 -2.30
C SER A 95 -3.87 -6.45 -2.69
N LEU A 96 -4.29 -5.85 -3.81
CA LEU A 96 -5.65 -6.01 -4.32
C LEU A 96 -5.94 -7.45 -4.77
N LEU A 97 -5.00 -8.11 -5.45
CA LEU A 97 -5.14 -9.51 -5.85
C LEU A 97 -5.31 -10.42 -4.62
N LEU A 98 -4.48 -10.23 -3.59
CA LEU A 98 -4.60 -10.97 -2.33
C LEU A 98 -5.95 -10.70 -1.65
N ALA A 99 -6.38 -9.43 -1.60
CA ALA A 99 -7.68 -9.07 -1.02
C ALA A 99 -8.86 -9.73 -1.77
N VAL A 100 -8.81 -9.74 -3.10
CA VAL A 100 -9.84 -10.39 -3.94
C VAL A 100 -9.82 -11.90 -3.74
N LEU A 101 -8.64 -12.53 -3.77
CA LEU A 101 -8.49 -13.97 -3.55
C LEU A 101 -9.03 -14.38 -2.18
N LEU A 102 -8.64 -13.67 -1.12
CA LEU A 102 -9.14 -13.91 0.24
C LEU A 102 -10.65 -13.73 0.33
N ARG A 103 -11.22 -12.76 -0.40
CA ARG A 103 -12.67 -12.55 -0.46
C ARG A 103 -13.41 -13.68 -1.17
N GLN A 104 -12.79 -14.31 -2.18
CA GLN A 104 -13.37 -15.42 -2.92
C GLN A 104 -13.30 -16.75 -2.15
N VAL A 105 -12.23 -16.97 -1.39
CA VAL A 105 -11.99 -18.21 -0.65
C VAL A 105 -12.78 -18.25 0.67
N ARG A 106 -13.25 -17.11 1.18
CA ARG A 106 -14.00 -17.04 2.45
C ARG A 106 -15.44 -17.55 2.30
N PRO A 107 -15.86 -18.57 3.09
CA PRO A 107 -17.26 -18.95 3.24
C PRO A 107 -18.06 -17.79 3.88
N LYS A 108 -19.31 -17.60 3.44
CA LYS A 108 -20.15 -16.46 3.84
C LYS A 108 -20.50 -16.41 5.34
N GLU A 109 -20.33 -17.49 6.10
CA GLU A 109 -20.69 -17.58 7.53
C GLU A 109 -19.73 -16.89 8.53
N ALA A 110 -18.55 -16.40 8.14
CA ALA A 110 -17.51 -16.00 9.10
C ALA A 110 -17.55 -14.54 9.61
N LEU A 111 -18.64 -13.79 9.39
CA LEU A 111 -18.78 -12.43 9.91
C LEU A 111 -19.80 -12.41 11.06
N PRO A 112 -19.39 -12.21 12.33
CA PRO A 112 -20.35 -11.85 13.36
C PRO A 112 -21.04 -10.53 12.98
N ALA A 113 -22.36 -10.50 13.16
CA ALA A 113 -23.24 -9.38 12.85
C ALA A 113 -22.85 -8.09 13.60
#